data_AF-A0A2H6LPS5-F1
#
_entry.id   AF-A0A2H6LPS5-F1
#
_cell.length_a   1.000
_cell.length_b   1.000
_cell.length_c   1.000
_cell.angle_alpha   90.00
_cell.angle_beta   90.00
_cell.angle_gamma   90.00
#
_symmetry.space_group_name_H-M   'P 1'
#
loop_
_entity.id
_entity.type
_entity.pdbx_description
1 polymer ?
#
loop_
_entity_poly.entity_id
_entity_poly.type
_entity_poly.pdbx_seq_one_letter_code
_entity_poly.pdbx_strand_id
1 'polypeptide(L)'
;MSIFFHEQLYRSNAVMAKLKNYPVTICGAGALGANIAENLARSGFDKLTVIDRDRIEERNVSTQPYYRADVGAFKAKILANNLYRAVGTKVDAKTKELTSENTNQLLKDNQLIVDVFDNSVSRQAVKDYADQFSIPCIHAGLAADYAEIIWNDVYRVPSDVNDDVCDYPLARNLVMLTVAVTCEAIVSFIATAQQRNFTITLKDLTVQSLCL
;
A
#
# COMPACT_ATOMS: atom_id res chain seq x y z
N MET A 1 -3.47 -20.92 -19.43
CA MET A 1 -4.48 -20.17 -18.65
C MET A 1 -3.78 -18.94 -18.07
N SER A 2 -4.44 -17.77 -18.06
CA SER A 2 -3.86 -16.55 -17.45
C SER A 2 -3.60 -16.78 -15.97
N ILE A 3 -2.51 -16.23 -15.41
CA ILE A 3 -2.29 -16.25 -13.95
C ILE A 3 -3.34 -15.43 -13.19
N PHE A 4 -4.07 -14.56 -13.89
CA PHE A 4 -5.16 -13.72 -13.37
C PHE A 4 -6.54 -14.28 -13.74
N PHE A 5 -6.67 -15.60 -13.94
CA PHE A 5 -7.93 -16.21 -14.37
C PHE A 5 -9.12 -15.87 -13.45
N HIS A 6 -8.94 -15.98 -12.12
CA HIS A 6 -10.00 -15.64 -11.17
C HIS A 6 -10.37 -14.15 -11.20
N GLU A 7 -9.38 -13.28 -11.37
CA GLU A 7 -9.61 -11.84 -11.54
C GLU A 7 -10.48 -11.57 -12.77
N GLN A 8 -10.20 -12.24 -13.89
CA GLN A 8 -10.94 -12.10 -15.15
C GLN A 8 -12.37 -12.65 -15.09
N LEU A 9 -12.69 -13.55 -14.16
CA LEU A 9 -14.06 -14.05 -13.97
C LEU A 9 -14.98 -12.98 -13.36
N TYR A 10 -14.43 -12.17 -12.46
CA TYR A 10 -15.19 -11.17 -11.71
C TYR A 10 -14.94 -9.73 -12.20
N ARG A 11 -13.89 -9.50 -12.99
CA ARG A 11 -13.53 -8.20 -13.57
C ARG A 11 -13.54 -8.30 -15.09
N SER A 12 -14.12 -7.31 -15.76
CA SER A 12 -14.12 -7.26 -17.22
C SER A 12 -12.70 -7.14 -17.77
N ASN A 13 -12.47 -7.65 -18.99
CA ASN A 13 -11.18 -7.48 -19.68
C ASN A 13 -10.75 -6.02 -19.79
N ALA A 14 -11.72 -5.09 -19.92
CA ALA A 14 -11.46 -3.66 -19.95
C ALA A 14 -10.92 -3.14 -18.61
N VAL A 15 -11.48 -3.59 -17.47
CA VAL A 15 -10.95 -3.25 -16.14
C VAL A 15 -9.55 -3.83 -15.97
N MET A 16 -9.34 -5.11 -16.30
CA MET A 16 -8.01 -5.72 -16.21
C MET A 16 -6.95 -4.99 -17.03
N ALA A 17 -7.31 -4.53 -18.24
CA ALA A 17 -6.41 -3.72 -19.07
C ALA A 17 -6.11 -2.35 -18.46
N LYS A 18 -7.09 -1.72 -17.78
CA LYS A 18 -6.86 -0.48 -17.02
C LYS A 18 -5.89 -0.72 -15.87
N LEU A 19 -6.16 -1.69 -14.99
CA LEU A 19 -5.30 -2.00 -13.82
C LEU A 19 -3.85 -2.27 -14.23
N LYS A 20 -3.66 -3.06 -15.29
CA LYS A 20 -2.31 -3.36 -15.82
C LYS A 20 -1.51 -2.12 -16.19
N ASN A 21 -2.16 -1.13 -16.80
CA ASN A 21 -1.48 0.05 -17.34
C ASN A 21 -1.51 1.27 -16.41
N TYR A 22 -2.19 1.18 -15.26
CA TYR A 22 -2.35 2.30 -14.34
C TYR A 22 -1.11 2.47 -13.46
N PRO A 23 -0.34 3.57 -13.57
CA PRO A 23 0.84 3.80 -12.75
C PRO A 23 0.48 4.11 -11.29
N VAL A 24 0.87 3.21 -10.39
CA VAL A 24 0.66 3.35 -8.95
C VAL A 24 2.01 3.48 -8.25
N THR A 25 2.16 4.53 -7.43
CA THR A 25 3.33 4.69 -6.55
C THR A 25 2.94 4.41 -5.11
N ILE A 26 3.64 3.49 -4.48
CA ILE A 26 3.46 3.10 -3.08
C ILE A 26 4.57 3.74 -2.26
N CYS A 27 4.19 4.63 -1.36
CA CYS A 27 5.05 5.39 -0.47
C CYS A 27 5.15 4.64 0.86
N GLY A 28 6.26 3.93 1.05
CA GLY A 28 6.50 3.02 2.16
C GLY A 28 6.44 1.55 1.75
N ALA A 29 7.35 0.74 2.29
CA ALA A 29 7.46 -0.71 2.12
C ALA A 29 7.45 -1.43 3.47
N GLY A 30 6.82 -0.83 4.48
CA GLY A 30 6.52 -1.48 5.76
C GLY A 30 5.37 -2.48 5.67
N ALA A 31 4.72 -2.76 6.81
CA ALA A 31 3.67 -3.77 6.92
C ALA A 31 2.50 -3.55 5.94
N LEU A 32 2.03 -2.31 5.78
CA LEU A 32 0.98 -2.00 4.80
C LEU A 32 1.53 -2.01 3.37
N GLY A 33 2.54 -1.18 3.09
CA GLY A 33 3.01 -0.94 1.72
C GLY A 33 3.51 -2.18 1.00
N ALA A 34 4.29 -3.04 1.68
CA ALA A 34 4.79 -4.26 1.06
C ALA A 34 3.67 -5.27 0.76
N ASN A 35 2.69 -5.44 1.67
CA ASN A 35 1.55 -6.31 1.44
C ASN A 35 0.56 -5.74 0.40
N ILE A 36 0.40 -4.41 0.32
CA ILE A 36 -0.36 -3.75 -0.74
C ILE A 36 0.31 -4.01 -2.10
N ALA A 37 1.63 -3.84 -2.21
CA ALA A 37 2.35 -4.10 -3.45
C ALA A 37 2.19 -5.56 -3.91
N GLU A 38 2.32 -6.52 -3.00
CA GLU A 38 2.04 -7.95 -3.26
C GLU A 38 0.62 -8.17 -3.78
N ASN A 39 -0.38 -7.60 -3.12
CA ASN A 39 -1.77 -7.80 -3.47
C ASN A 39 -2.11 -7.16 -4.84
N LEU A 40 -1.67 -5.92 -5.08
CA LEU A 40 -1.87 -5.23 -6.35
C LEU A 40 -1.18 -5.97 -7.52
N ALA A 41 0.07 -6.39 -7.36
CA ALA A 41 0.78 -7.15 -8.40
C ALA A 41 0.06 -8.46 -8.74
N ARG A 42 -0.43 -9.18 -7.72
CA ARG A 42 -1.20 -10.42 -7.88
C ARG A 42 -2.61 -10.19 -8.43
N SER A 43 -3.11 -8.96 -8.35
CA SER A 43 -4.41 -8.53 -8.92
C SER A 43 -4.29 -8.01 -10.36
N GLY A 44 -3.09 -8.04 -10.96
CA GLY A 44 -2.88 -7.68 -12.37
C GLY A 44 -2.29 -6.28 -12.61
N PHE A 45 -1.85 -5.58 -11.57
CA PHE A 45 -1.11 -4.32 -11.72
C PHE A 45 0.32 -4.59 -12.16
N ASP A 46 0.80 -3.85 -13.17
CA ASP A 46 2.14 -4.04 -13.74
C ASP A 46 3.00 -2.76 -13.70
N LYS A 47 2.38 -1.59 -13.47
CA LYS A 47 3.05 -0.28 -13.37
C LYS A 47 3.16 0.15 -11.92
N LEU A 48 4.00 -0.54 -11.15
CA LEU A 48 4.20 -0.27 -9.73
C LEU A 48 5.55 0.42 -9.49
N THR A 49 5.54 1.45 -8.65
CA THR A 49 6.74 2.04 -8.04
C THR A 49 6.64 1.90 -6.53
N VAL A 50 7.73 1.57 -5.86
CA VAL A 50 7.80 1.51 -4.39
C VAL A 50 8.95 2.39 -3.91
N ILE A 51 8.65 3.28 -2.95
CA ILE A 51 9.63 4.21 -2.37
C ILE A 51 9.79 3.88 -0.89
N ASP A 52 10.98 3.43 -0.50
CA ASP A 52 11.30 3.16 0.90
C ASP A 52 12.83 3.14 1.10
N ARG A 53 13.33 3.85 2.12
CA ARG A 53 14.77 3.95 2.40
C ARG A 53 15.30 2.83 3.29
N ASP A 54 14.43 2.12 3.98
CA ASP A 54 14.80 1.24 5.07
C ASP A 54 15.39 -0.07 4.57
N ARG A 55 16.10 -0.70 5.50
CA ARG A 55 16.53 -2.09 5.39
C ARG A 55 15.61 -2.99 6.19
N ILE A 56 15.58 -4.25 5.82
CA ILE A 56 14.80 -5.27 6.51
C ILE A 56 15.49 -5.58 7.84
N GLU A 57 14.73 -5.53 8.91
CA GLU A 57 15.13 -5.96 10.26
C GLU A 57 14.42 -7.27 10.64
N GLU A 58 14.98 -8.01 11.60
CA GLU A 58 14.40 -9.28 12.05
C GLU A 58 12.93 -9.12 12.49
N ARG A 59 12.61 -8.02 13.18
CA ARG A 59 11.25 -7.70 13.66
C ARG A 59 10.24 -7.53 12.53
N ASN A 60 10.69 -7.23 11.31
CA ASN A 60 9.81 -6.98 10.16
C ASN A 60 9.24 -8.28 9.58
N VAL A 61 9.96 -9.41 9.70
CA VAL A 61 9.65 -10.68 9.03
C VAL A 61 8.31 -11.27 9.49
N SER A 62 7.81 -10.90 10.67
CA SER A 62 6.53 -11.38 11.20
C SER A 62 5.30 -10.77 10.51
N THR A 63 5.43 -9.57 9.94
CA THR A 63 4.30 -8.78 9.40
C THR A 63 4.49 -8.35 7.94
N GLN A 64 5.73 -8.37 7.43
CA GLN A 64 6.09 -7.97 6.07
C GLN A 64 6.45 -9.20 5.23
N PRO A 65 6.21 -9.19 3.90
CA PRO A 65 6.48 -10.31 3.00
C PRO A 65 7.98 -10.45 2.65
N TYR A 66 8.83 -10.44 3.68
CA TYR A 66 10.27 -10.61 3.58
C TYR A 66 10.71 -11.93 4.20
N TYR A 67 11.79 -12.49 3.68
CA TYR A 67 12.39 -13.68 4.28
C TYR A 67 13.45 -13.28 5.30
N ARG A 68 13.69 -14.14 6.29
CA ARG A 68 14.79 -13.98 7.24
C ARG A 68 16.15 -13.85 6.55
N ALA A 69 16.32 -14.49 5.39
CA ALA A 69 17.53 -14.38 4.58
C ALA A 69 17.74 -13.00 3.94
N ASP A 70 16.72 -12.15 3.92
CA ASP A 70 16.76 -10.81 3.34
C ASP A 70 17.15 -9.73 4.36
N VAL A 71 17.33 -10.08 5.63
CA VAL A 71 17.68 -9.13 6.70
C VAL A 71 18.95 -8.36 6.34
N GLY A 72 18.89 -7.03 6.51
CA GLY A 72 19.94 -6.09 6.13
C GLY A 72 19.85 -5.58 4.68
N ALA A 73 19.08 -6.22 3.79
CA ALA A 73 18.84 -5.73 2.44
C ALA A 73 17.77 -4.62 2.44
N PHE A 74 17.76 -3.79 1.39
CA PHE A 74 16.76 -2.73 1.25
C PHE A 74 15.37 -3.30 0.96
N LYS A 75 14.36 -2.85 1.72
CA LYS A 75 12.96 -3.31 1.64
C LYS A 75 12.40 -3.21 0.22
N ALA A 76 12.50 -2.03 -0.41
CA ALA A 76 11.98 -1.79 -1.76
C ALA A 76 12.62 -2.71 -2.82
N LYS A 77 13.93 -2.98 -2.73
CA LYS A 77 14.64 -3.83 -3.70
C LYS A 77 14.24 -5.30 -3.58
N ILE A 78 14.16 -5.81 -2.35
CA ILE A 78 13.75 -7.20 -2.10
C ILE A 78 12.30 -7.40 -2.53
N LEU A 79 11.41 -6.45 -2.22
CA LEU A 79 10.03 -6.50 -2.67
C LEU A 79 9.92 -6.57 -4.20
N ALA A 80 10.66 -5.71 -4.93
CA ALA A 80 10.69 -5.77 -6.39
C ALA A 80 11.18 -7.12 -6.93
N ASN A 81 12.23 -7.68 -6.32
CA ASN A 81 12.73 -9.01 -6.69
C ASN A 81 11.71 -10.11 -6.42
N ASN A 82 11.04 -10.08 -5.27
CA ASN A 82 10.03 -11.05 -4.89
C ASN A 82 8.84 -11.03 -5.85
N LEU A 83 8.34 -9.84 -6.20
CA LEU A 83 7.22 -9.69 -7.13
C LEU A 83 7.57 -10.10 -8.56
N TYR A 84 8.78 -9.79 -9.02
CA TYR A 84 9.26 -10.27 -10.31
C TYR A 84 9.31 -11.80 -10.36
N ARG A 85 9.84 -12.44 -9.31
CA ARG A 85 9.91 -13.90 -9.21
C ARG A 85 8.53 -14.56 -9.07
N ALA A 86 7.62 -13.92 -8.36
CA ALA A 86 6.31 -14.48 -8.05
C ALA A 86 5.33 -14.37 -9.23
N VAL A 87 5.27 -13.21 -9.89
CA VAL A 87 4.24 -12.89 -10.90
C VAL A 87 4.77 -12.17 -12.15
N GLY A 88 6.07 -11.90 -12.22
CA GLY A 88 6.71 -11.26 -13.38
C GLY A 88 6.60 -9.72 -13.40
N THR A 89 5.95 -9.11 -12.42
CA THR A 89 5.78 -7.66 -12.32
C THR A 89 7.12 -6.97 -12.06
N LYS A 90 7.47 -6.00 -12.91
CA LYS A 90 8.67 -5.17 -12.74
C LYS A 90 8.35 -3.92 -11.93
N VAL A 91 8.64 -3.97 -10.63
CA VAL A 91 8.48 -2.82 -9.74
C VAL A 91 9.69 -1.89 -9.84
N ASP A 92 9.46 -0.59 -10.01
CA ASP A 92 10.50 0.44 -9.87
C ASP A 92 10.77 0.69 -8.38
N ALA A 93 11.88 0.17 -7.87
CA ALA A 93 12.26 0.27 -6.46
C ALA A 93 13.17 1.48 -6.21
N LYS A 94 12.67 2.47 -5.47
CA LYS A 94 13.41 3.68 -5.08
C LYS A 94 13.83 3.59 -3.62
N THR A 95 15.13 3.33 -3.38
CA THR A 95 15.70 3.26 -2.04
C THR A 95 16.12 4.63 -1.52
N LYS A 96 15.15 5.53 -1.35
CA LYS A 96 15.38 6.91 -0.91
C LYS A 96 14.33 7.32 0.10
N GLU A 97 14.72 8.24 0.97
CA GLU A 97 13.79 8.99 1.79
C GLU A 97 13.01 9.96 0.91
N LEU A 98 11.69 9.99 1.07
CA LEU A 98 10.85 10.97 0.39
C LEU A 98 10.76 12.21 1.28
N THR A 99 11.17 13.34 0.73
CA THR A 99 11.19 14.65 1.40
C THR A 99 10.58 15.68 0.47
N SER A 100 10.07 16.79 1.00
CA SER A 100 9.54 17.90 0.19
C SER A 100 10.46 18.35 -0.94
N GLU A 101 11.79 18.28 -0.77
CA GLU A 101 12.79 18.65 -1.78
C GLU A 101 12.85 17.71 -3.00
N ASN A 102 12.46 16.45 -2.83
CA ASN A 102 12.61 15.41 -3.86
C ASN A 102 11.28 14.78 -4.31
N THR A 103 10.15 15.17 -3.71
CA THR A 103 8.82 14.62 -4.02
C THR A 103 8.49 14.70 -5.51
N ASN A 104 8.75 15.86 -6.14
CA ASN A 104 8.50 16.05 -7.58
C ASN A 104 9.28 15.06 -8.46
N GLN A 105 10.51 14.73 -8.06
CA GLN A 105 11.34 13.78 -8.80
C GLN A 105 10.89 12.34 -8.56
N LEU A 106 10.54 12.01 -7.32
CA LEU A 106 10.22 10.64 -6.92
C LEU A 106 8.79 10.23 -7.32
N LEU A 107 7.84 11.16 -7.32
CA LEU A 107 6.44 10.91 -7.66
C LEU A 107 6.08 11.30 -9.10
N LYS A 108 7.05 11.62 -9.96
CA LYS A 108 6.76 11.89 -11.38
C LYS A 108 6.05 10.70 -12.06
N ASP A 109 5.26 10.99 -13.08
CA ASP A 109 4.59 10.01 -13.96
C ASP A 109 3.58 9.06 -13.26
N ASN A 110 3.27 9.31 -11.99
CA ASN A 110 2.26 8.54 -11.27
C ASN A 110 0.83 8.99 -11.65
N GLN A 111 -0.14 8.08 -11.57
CA GLN A 111 -1.57 8.42 -11.67
C GLN A 111 -2.34 8.19 -10.37
N LEU A 112 -1.76 7.42 -9.43
CA LEU A 112 -2.28 7.21 -8.09
C LEU A 112 -1.10 7.06 -7.12
N ILE A 113 -1.21 7.73 -5.99
CA ILE A 113 -0.29 7.59 -4.86
C ILE A 113 -0.99 6.81 -3.74
N VAL A 114 -0.28 5.85 -3.17
CA VAL A 114 -0.69 5.11 -1.97
C VAL A 114 0.28 5.48 -0.86
N ASP A 115 -0.16 6.31 0.08
CA ASP A 115 0.65 6.78 1.19
C ASP A 115 0.45 5.94 2.45
N VAL A 116 1.50 5.23 2.82
CA VAL A 116 1.57 4.34 3.98
C VAL A 116 2.89 4.50 4.72
N PHE A 117 3.53 5.68 4.62
CA PHE A 117 4.68 6.00 5.46
C PHE A 117 4.30 6.01 6.94
N ASP A 118 5.29 5.95 7.82
CA ASP A 118 5.12 5.93 9.28
C ASP A 118 5.49 7.25 9.95
N ASN A 119 5.91 8.25 9.17
CA ASN A 119 6.36 9.55 9.68
C ASN A 119 5.53 10.70 9.08
N SER A 120 5.23 11.71 9.90
CA SER A 120 4.40 12.84 9.50
C SER A 120 5.02 13.68 8.39
N VAL A 121 6.35 13.85 8.38
CA VAL A 121 7.08 14.68 7.42
C VAL A 121 6.91 14.16 5.98
N SER A 122 7.10 12.86 5.76
CA SER A 122 6.92 12.25 4.44
C SER A 122 5.45 12.26 4.04
N ARG A 123 4.53 11.98 4.98
CA ARG A 123 3.08 12.03 4.73
C ARG A 123 2.61 13.43 4.31
N GLN A 124 3.13 14.47 4.96
CA GLN A 124 2.87 15.85 4.59
C GLN A 124 3.39 16.17 3.19
N ALA A 125 4.63 15.77 2.88
CA ALA A 125 5.20 15.98 1.55
C ALA A 125 4.40 15.29 0.44
N VAL A 126 3.89 14.07 0.69
CA VAL A 126 3.02 13.35 -0.24
C VAL A 126 1.67 14.04 -0.38
N LYS A 127 1.03 14.41 0.73
CA LYS A 127 -0.25 15.13 0.73
C LYS A 127 -0.18 16.42 -0.08
N ASP A 128 0.84 17.25 0.18
CA ASP A 128 1.01 18.54 -0.48
C ASP A 128 1.26 18.37 -1.98
N TYR A 129 2.04 17.37 -2.37
CA TYR A 129 2.24 17.04 -3.78
C TYR A 129 0.94 16.59 -4.46
N ALA A 130 0.18 15.71 -3.82
CA ALA A 130 -1.10 15.23 -4.35
C ALA A 130 -2.09 16.40 -4.56
N ASP A 131 -2.18 17.32 -3.59
CA ASP A 131 -3.00 18.54 -3.71
C ASP A 131 -2.49 19.45 -4.83
N GLN A 132 -1.19 19.74 -4.86
CA GLN A 132 -0.58 20.64 -5.83
C GLN A 132 -0.80 20.19 -7.28
N PHE A 133 -0.69 18.88 -7.54
CA PHE A 133 -0.78 18.32 -8.89
C PHE A 133 -2.13 17.67 -9.20
N SER A 134 -3.10 17.76 -8.28
CA SER A 134 -4.43 17.13 -8.42
C SER A 134 -4.33 15.64 -8.75
N ILE A 135 -3.39 14.96 -8.11
CA ILE A 135 -3.17 13.52 -8.27
C ILE A 135 -3.96 12.79 -7.18
N PRO A 136 -4.78 11.78 -7.54
CA PRO A 136 -5.44 10.93 -6.55
C PRO A 136 -4.43 10.33 -5.58
N CYS A 137 -4.65 10.54 -4.28
CA CYS A 137 -3.83 9.97 -3.22
C CYS A 137 -4.72 9.33 -2.16
N ILE A 138 -4.43 8.07 -1.84
CA ILE A 138 -5.08 7.32 -0.77
C ILE A 138 -4.07 7.10 0.36
N HIS A 139 -4.45 7.51 1.56
CA HIS A 139 -3.65 7.39 2.77
C HIS A 139 -4.19 6.24 3.59
N ALA A 140 -3.34 5.28 3.95
CA ALA A 140 -3.71 4.24 4.89
C ALA A 140 -2.79 4.24 6.12
N GLY A 141 -3.37 4.02 7.29
CA GLY A 141 -2.68 4.11 8.57
C GLY A 141 -3.36 3.26 9.63
N LEU A 142 -2.63 3.02 10.72
CA LEU A 142 -3.05 2.19 11.84
C LEU A 142 -2.83 2.97 13.14
N ALA A 143 -3.64 2.68 14.16
CA ALA A 143 -3.45 3.11 15.53
C ALA A 143 -4.12 2.09 16.47
N ALA A 144 -3.34 1.37 17.27
CA ALA A 144 -3.83 0.30 18.14
C ALA A 144 -4.71 -0.74 17.39
N ASP A 145 -6.00 -0.81 17.69
CA ASP A 145 -6.98 -1.73 17.10
C ASP A 145 -7.83 -1.10 15.99
N TYR A 146 -7.38 0.04 15.46
CA TYR A 146 -8.07 0.87 14.49
C TYR A 146 -7.21 1.14 13.24
N ALA A 147 -7.85 1.23 12.09
CA ALA A 147 -7.24 1.63 10.83
C ALA A 147 -8.09 2.65 10.09
N GLU A 148 -7.43 3.50 9.32
CA GLU A 148 -8.07 4.44 8.40
C GLU A 148 -7.54 4.27 6.99
N ILE A 149 -8.42 4.48 6.03
CA ILE A 149 -8.14 4.53 4.60
C ILE A 149 -8.87 5.77 4.07
N ILE A 150 -8.13 6.84 3.80
CA ILE A 150 -8.70 8.17 3.55
C ILE A 150 -8.08 8.77 2.30
N TRP A 151 -8.93 9.30 1.42
CA TRP A 151 -8.51 10.05 0.25
C TRP A 151 -8.09 11.48 0.62
N ASN A 152 -7.15 12.03 -0.16
CA ASN A 152 -6.40 13.26 0.15
C ASN A 152 -7.27 14.44 0.63
N ASP A 153 -8.43 14.67 -0.01
CA ASP A 153 -9.31 15.82 0.21
C ASP A 153 -9.71 16.05 1.66
N VAL A 154 -9.84 14.97 2.43
CA VAL A 154 -10.24 15.02 3.85
C VAL A 154 -9.17 14.44 4.78
N TYR A 155 -8.04 14.02 4.22
CA TYR A 155 -6.94 13.45 4.99
C TYR A 155 -6.24 14.53 5.83
N ARG A 156 -5.94 14.18 7.08
CA ARG A 156 -5.16 14.99 8.00
C ARG A 156 -3.91 14.23 8.37
N VAL A 157 -2.76 14.87 8.19
CA VAL A 157 -1.48 14.28 8.58
C VAL A 157 -1.48 14.08 10.10
N PRO A 158 -1.24 12.85 10.59
CA PRO A 158 -1.14 12.60 12.02
C PRO A 158 0.08 13.32 12.58
N SER A 159 -0.01 13.82 13.81
CA SER A 159 1.16 14.25 14.57
C SER A 159 2.10 13.08 14.79
N ASP A 160 3.41 13.34 14.91
CA ASP A 160 4.39 12.34 15.37
C ASP A 160 4.11 12.01 16.84
N VAL A 161 3.08 11.20 17.09
CA VAL A 161 2.84 10.65 18.42
C VAL A 161 3.80 9.49 18.56
N ASN A 162 4.66 9.58 19.57
CA ASN A 162 5.74 8.67 19.94
C ASN A 162 5.29 7.24 20.31
N ASP A 163 4.07 6.86 19.96
CA ASP A 163 3.56 5.51 20.16
C ASP A 163 3.94 4.71 18.92
N ASP A 164 4.95 3.86 19.09
CA ASP A 164 5.34 2.87 18.09
C ASP A 164 4.11 1.99 17.84
N VAL A 165 3.28 2.37 16.85
CA VAL A 165 2.02 1.70 16.48
C VAL A 165 2.26 0.21 16.19
N CYS A 166 3.53 -0.14 15.91
CA CYS A 166 4.02 -1.49 15.67
C CYS A 166 4.17 -2.35 16.94
N ASP A 167 4.09 -1.79 18.15
CA ASP A 167 4.18 -2.54 19.42
C ASP A 167 2.85 -3.19 19.83
N TYR A 168 1.78 -3.05 19.04
CA TYR A 168 0.56 -3.80 19.29
C TYR A 168 0.70 -5.27 18.84
N PRO A 169 0.65 -6.26 19.76
CA PRO A 169 0.94 -7.66 19.46
C PRO A 169 -0.12 -8.38 18.58
N LEU A 170 -1.06 -7.65 17.98
CA LEU A 170 -2.10 -8.16 17.06
C LEU A 170 -2.12 -7.46 15.70
N ALA A 171 -1.11 -6.63 15.37
CA ALA A 171 -1.10 -5.80 14.17
C ALA A 171 -1.27 -6.58 12.85
N ARG A 172 -0.88 -7.86 12.76
CA ARG A 172 -0.91 -8.59 11.48
C ARG A 172 -2.31 -8.76 10.91
N ASN A 173 -3.30 -9.12 11.71
CA ASN A 173 -4.66 -9.34 11.20
C ASN A 173 -5.29 -8.03 10.74
N LEU A 174 -5.12 -6.96 11.52
CA LEU A 174 -5.57 -5.63 11.15
C LEU A 174 -4.83 -5.14 9.89
N VAL A 175 -3.51 -5.31 9.80
CA VAL A 175 -2.72 -5.03 8.59
C VAL A 175 -3.31 -5.74 7.37
N MET A 176 -3.58 -7.05 7.46
CA MET A 176 -4.12 -7.78 6.31
C MET A 176 -5.53 -7.30 5.92
N LEU A 177 -6.37 -6.96 6.90
CA LEU A 177 -7.70 -6.40 6.63
C LEU A 177 -7.60 -5.01 5.99
N THR A 178 -6.74 -4.13 6.51
CA THR A 178 -6.47 -2.81 5.94
C THR A 178 -5.89 -2.91 4.53
N VAL A 179 -4.97 -3.85 4.28
CA VAL A 179 -4.42 -4.13 2.94
C VAL A 179 -5.55 -4.54 1.99
N ALA A 180 -6.42 -5.46 2.39
CA ALA A 180 -7.52 -5.94 1.56
C ALA A 180 -8.48 -4.81 1.19
N VAL A 181 -8.93 -4.03 2.18
CA VAL A 181 -9.84 -2.90 1.96
C VAL A 181 -9.17 -1.80 1.13
N THR A 182 -7.88 -1.51 1.37
CA THR A 182 -7.14 -0.51 0.58
C THR A 182 -7.01 -0.93 -0.88
N CYS A 183 -6.65 -2.18 -1.14
CA CYS A 183 -6.54 -2.70 -2.51
C CYS A 183 -7.89 -2.69 -3.24
N GLU A 184 -8.98 -3.06 -2.56
CA GLU A 184 -10.32 -2.98 -3.14
C GLU A 184 -10.75 -1.54 -3.39
N ALA A 185 -10.44 -0.60 -2.49
CA ALA A 185 -10.69 0.82 -2.70
C ALA A 185 -9.96 1.35 -3.95
N ILE A 186 -8.70 0.94 -4.16
CA ILE A 186 -7.90 1.28 -5.34
C ILE A 186 -8.51 0.70 -6.62
N VAL A 187 -8.84 -0.60 -6.62
CA VAL A 187 -9.44 -1.27 -7.78
C VAL A 187 -10.79 -0.64 -8.14
N SER A 188 -11.65 -0.44 -7.14
CA SER A 188 -12.95 0.22 -7.30
C SER A 188 -12.80 1.66 -7.81
N PHE A 189 -11.81 2.41 -7.32
CA PHE A 189 -11.50 3.75 -7.83
C PHE A 189 -11.10 3.71 -9.31
N ILE A 190 -10.18 2.82 -9.72
CA ILE A 190 -9.75 2.75 -11.13
C ILE A 190 -10.90 2.29 -12.04
N ALA A 191 -11.81 1.45 -11.53
CA ALA A 191 -12.98 1.00 -12.27
C ALA A 191 -14.06 2.10 -12.42
N THR A 192 -14.28 2.91 -11.39
CA THR A 192 -15.48 3.78 -11.27
C THR A 192 -15.21 5.27 -11.11
N ALA A 193 -13.95 5.66 -10.90
CA ALA A 193 -13.50 7.00 -10.48
C ALA A 193 -14.10 7.52 -9.16
N GLN A 194 -14.72 6.64 -8.35
CA GLN A 194 -15.27 7.02 -7.05
C GLN A 194 -14.23 6.84 -5.94
N GLN A 195 -14.04 7.89 -5.14
CA GLN A 195 -13.26 7.84 -3.92
C GLN A 195 -14.16 7.48 -2.74
N ARG A 196 -13.74 6.51 -1.93
CA ARG A 196 -14.44 6.06 -0.72
C ARG A 196 -13.46 5.93 0.42
N ASN A 197 -13.81 6.54 1.55
CA ASN A 197 -13.04 6.46 2.79
C ASN A 197 -13.57 5.29 3.63
N PHE A 198 -12.68 4.66 4.38
CA PHE A 198 -13.02 3.54 5.25
C PHE A 198 -12.32 3.68 6.59
N THR A 199 -12.99 3.19 7.61
CA THR A 199 -12.40 2.92 8.91
C THR A 199 -12.59 1.43 9.21
N ILE A 200 -11.64 0.85 9.93
CA ILE A 200 -11.67 -0.55 10.32
C ILE A 200 -11.35 -0.60 11.79
N THR A 201 -12.14 -1.32 12.58
CA THR A 201 -11.84 -1.58 13.98
C THR A 201 -12.00 -3.06 14.28
N LEU A 202 -11.13 -3.58 15.15
CA LEU A 202 -11.27 -4.95 15.66
C LEU A 202 -12.25 -5.03 16.84
N LYS A 203 -12.65 -3.90 17.43
CA LYS A 203 -13.58 -3.90 18.58
C LYS A 203 -15.00 -4.30 18.18
N ASP A 204 -15.45 -3.87 17.00
CA ASP A 204 -16.77 -4.17 16.46
C ASP A 204 -16.75 -5.34 15.45
N LEU A 205 -15.57 -5.86 15.10
CA LEU A 205 -15.42 -7.00 14.21
C LEU A 205 -16.13 -8.23 14.78
N THR A 206 -17.30 -8.52 14.23
CA THR A 206 -18.12 -9.64 14.67
C THR A 206 -17.98 -10.78 13.66
N VAL A 207 -17.45 -11.92 14.13
CA VAL A 207 -17.43 -13.18 13.38
C VAL A 207 -18.48 -14.10 14.01
N GLN A 208 -19.52 -14.45 13.26
CA GLN A 208 -20.57 -15.36 13.73
C GLN A 208 -20.33 -16.75 13.15
N SER A 209 -20.41 -17.78 13.98
CA SER A 209 -20.46 -19.15 13.49
C SER A 209 -21.77 -19.34 12.73
N LEU A 210 -21.69 -19.87 11.51
CA LEU A 210 -22.86 -20.47 10.90
C LEU A 210 -23.12 -21.75 11.70
N CYS A 211 -24.22 -21.80 12.45
CA CYS A 211 -24.72 -23.09 12.92
C CYS A 211 -25.03 -23.93 11.67
N LEU A 212 -24.46 -25.15 11.61
CA LEU A 212 -24.81 -26.16 10.63
C LEU A 212 -26.29 -26.55 10.75
#